data_AF-A0A2A2HD63-F1
#
_entry.id   AF-A0A2A2HD63-F1
#
_cell.length_a   1.000
_cell.length_b   1.000
_cell.length_c   1.000
_cell.angle_alpha   90.00
_cell.angle_beta   90.00
_cell.angle_gamma   90.00
#
_symmetry.space_group_name_H-M   'P 1'
#
loop_
_entity.id
_entity.type
_entity.pdbx_description
1 polymer ?
#
loop_
_entity_poly.entity_id
_entity_poly.type
_entity_poly.pdbx_seq_one_letter_code
_entity_poly.pdbx_strand_id
1 'polypeptide(L)'
;MAKARRRVRDTWKEKIWYDILAPEEFNEESLGTSPAREPEMLEGRKIETSMRELNGDFSRQYVKLFFEVDHVSGETAYTVFTGHKVTSDYVRSMIRRGTSRIDTICDATTKDGKKVNVHMLAITVKRAKASQQRLIRETMKNMIIENAAEKNLNELVKEIISGKFASNIYHEAKKIYPLKKVETIKSKVLN
;
A
#
# COMPACT_ATOMS: atom_id res chain seq x y z
N MET A 1 31.10 30.40 41.06
CA MET A 1 31.63 29.14 40.50
C MET A 1 30.91 28.84 39.19
N ALA A 2 31.61 28.88 38.06
CA ALA A 2 31.02 28.55 36.76
C ALA A 2 30.66 27.06 36.73
N LYS A 3 29.39 26.74 36.50
CA LYS A 3 28.90 25.36 36.36
C LYS A 3 29.66 24.73 35.18
N ALA A 4 30.54 23.75 35.47
CA ALA A 4 31.28 23.03 34.44
C ALA A 4 30.29 22.51 33.39
N ARG A 5 30.41 23.01 32.15
CA ARG A 5 29.54 22.64 31.05
C ARG A 5 29.83 21.18 30.73
N ARG A 6 28.95 20.28 31.19
CA ARG A 6 29.06 18.83 31.01
C ARG A 6 29.36 18.55 29.53
N ARG A 7 30.47 17.84 29.25
CA ARG A 7 30.89 17.49 27.88
C ARG A 7 29.70 16.79 27.22
N VAL A 8 29.12 17.43 26.20
CA VAL A 8 27.96 16.89 25.49
C VAL A 8 28.44 15.61 24.81
N ARG A 9 27.95 14.46 25.28
CA ARG A 9 28.29 13.15 24.75
C ARG A 9 27.65 13.02 23.38
N ASP A 10 28.44 12.63 22.39
CA ASP A 10 27.97 12.46 21.02
C ASP A 10 27.11 11.20 20.94
N THR A 11 25.80 11.43 20.93
CA THR A 11 24.75 10.42 20.89
C THR A 11 24.67 9.65 19.57
N TRP A 12 25.36 10.11 18.52
CA TRP A 12 25.35 9.47 17.21
C TRP A 12 26.28 8.26 17.15
N LYS A 13 27.42 8.32 17.84
CA LYS A 13 28.42 7.24 17.91
C LYS A 13 27.92 5.97 18.59
N GLU A 14 26.82 6.07 19.31
CA GLU A 14 26.17 4.95 20.00
C GLU A 14 25.15 4.21 19.13
N LYS A 15 24.85 4.73 17.93
CA LYS A 15 23.88 4.11 17.04
C LYS A 15 24.57 3.10 16.14
N ILE A 16 23.94 1.95 16.01
CA ILE A 16 24.28 0.91 15.05
C ILE A 16 23.32 1.06 13.87
N TRP A 17 23.82 0.83 12.67
CA TRP A 17 23.01 0.83 11.45
C TRP A 17 22.48 -0.58 11.22
N TYR A 18 21.18 -0.66 10.98
CA TYR A 18 20.51 -1.93 10.69
C TYR A 18 19.99 -1.90 9.27
N ASP A 19 20.19 -3.01 8.56
CA ASP A 19 19.67 -3.22 7.21
C ASP A 19 18.23 -3.71 7.32
N ILE A 20 17.32 -3.06 6.61
CA ILE A 20 15.91 -3.42 6.63
C ILE A 20 15.57 -4.19 5.37
N LEU A 21 15.06 -5.40 5.53
CA LEU A 21 14.66 -6.27 4.44
C LEU A 21 13.14 -6.27 4.26
N ALA A 22 12.73 -6.33 3.01
CA ALA A 22 11.34 -6.57 2.63
C ALA A 22 10.93 -8.01 3.03
N PRO A 23 9.62 -8.28 3.17
CA PRO A 23 9.13 -9.65 3.37
C PRO A 23 9.52 -10.55 2.18
N GLU A 24 9.55 -11.87 2.40
CA GLU A 24 9.81 -12.88 1.34
C GLU A 24 8.94 -12.68 0.09
N GLU A 25 7.73 -12.15 0.26
CA GLU A 25 6.80 -11.83 -0.84
C GLU A 25 7.37 -10.86 -1.88
N PHE A 26 8.35 -10.06 -1.46
CA PHE A 26 9.06 -9.03 -2.22
C PHE A 26 10.54 -9.37 -2.41
N ASN A 27 10.90 -10.67 -2.38
CA ASN A 27 12.25 -11.18 -2.63
C ASN A 27 13.32 -10.71 -1.64
N GLU A 28 12.94 -10.38 -0.40
CA GLU A 28 13.87 -9.95 0.67
C GLU A 28 14.80 -8.79 0.25
N GLU A 29 14.31 -7.91 -0.60
CA GLU A 29 15.09 -6.80 -1.09
C GLU A 29 15.37 -5.78 0.03
N SER A 30 16.54 -5.14 -0.04
CA SER A 30 16.91 -4.11 0.92
C SER A 30 16.05 -2.86 0.72
N LEU A 31 15.24 -2.54 1.74
CA LEU A 31 14.40 -1.34 1.80
C LEU A 31 15.19 -0.10 2.26
N GLY A 32 16.46 -0.29 2.63
CA GLY A 32 17.35 0.75 3.14
C GLY A 32 17.85 0.44 4.54
N THR A 33 18.44 1.45 5.18
CA THR A 33 19.08 1.31 6.50
C THR A 33 18.48 2.27 7.51
N SER A 34 18.39 1.84 8.77
CA SER A 34 17.91 2.68 9.86
C SER A 34 18.84 2.60 11.07
N PRO A 35 19.29 3.75 11.61
CA PRO A 35 20.13 3.75 12.78
C PRO A 35 19.27 3.61 14.05
N ALA A 36 19.70 2.74 14.96
CA ALA A 36 19.09 2.57 16.27
C ALA A 36 20.16 2.28 17.33
N ARG A 37 19.87 2.62 18.59
CA ARG A 37 20.75 2.28 19.72
C ARG A 37 20.51 0.85 20.18
N GLU A 38 19.23 0.52 20.33
CA GLU A 38 18.75 -0.78 20.74
C GLU A 38 17.86 -1.36 19.64
N PRO A 39 17.91 -2.67 19.38
CA PRO A 39 17.06 -3.33 18.37
C PRO A 39 15.56 -3.09 18.59
N GLU A 40 15.11 -3.07 19.84
CA GLU A 40 13.71 -2.85 20.22
C GLU A 40 13.17 -1.49 19.73
N MET A 41 14.03 -0.49 19.52
CA MET A 41 13.63 0.81 18.99
C MET A 41 13.35 0.82 17.49
N LEU A 42 13.65 -0.26 16.78
CA LEU A 42 13.33 -0.43 15.35
C LEU A 42 11.95 -1.04 15.15
N GLU A 43 11.51 -1.91 16.05
CA GLU A 43 10.21 -2.55 15.98
C GLU A 43 9.08 -1.50 15.93
N GLY A 44 8.11 -1.71 15.04
CA GLY A 44 7.02 -0.77 14.79
C GLY A 44 7.38 0.46 13.95
N ARG A 45 8.64 0.63 13.50
CA ARG A 45 8.97 1.69 12.54
C ARG A 45 8.33 1.40 11.20
N LYS A 46 7.73 2.45 10.62
CA LYS A 46 7.11 2.39 9.29
C LYS A 46 8.04 2.93 8.25
N ILE A 47 8.22 2.16 7.19
CA ILE A 47 9.10 2.45 6.07
C ILE A 47 8.24 2.60 4.84
N GLU A 48 8.48 3.66 4.10
CA GLU A 48 7.85 3.93 2.82
C GLU A 48 8.87 3.67 1.72
N THR A 49 8.51 2.84 0.75
CA THR A 49 9.30 2.63 -0.46
C THR A 49 8.42 2.74 -1.70
N SER A 50 9.03 3.00 -2.85
CA SER A 50 8.34 3.02 -4.13
C SER A 50 8.51 1.69 -4.88
N MET A 51 7.55 1.33 -5.74
CA MET A 51 7.67 0.14 -6.58
C MET A 51 8.90 0.16 -7.50
N ARG A 52 9.40 1.37 -7.82
CA ARG A 52 10.61 1.58 -8.61
C ARG A 52 11.85 1.09 -7.87
N GLU A 53 11.92 1.31 -6.56
CA GLU A 53 13.07 0.92 -5.75
C GLU A 53 13.14 -0.60 -5.59
N LEU A 54 11.99 -1.28 -5.56
CA LEU A 54 11.91 -2.72 -5.49
C LEU A 54 12.17 -3.40 -6.85
N ASN A 55 11.26 -3.20 -7.81
CA ASN A 55 11.32 -3.99 -9.05
C ASN A 55 12.10 -3.30 -10.19
N GLY A 56 12.62 -2.10 -9.99
CA GLY A 56 13.20 -1.29 -11.07
C GLY A 56 12.19 -0.82 -12.12
N ASP A 57 10.88 -1.05 -11.92
CA ASP A 57 9.83 -0.70 -12.88
C ASP A 57 9.40 0.77 -12.71
N PHE A 58 9.78 1.59 -13.69
CA PHE A 58 9.44 3.02 -13.74
C PHE A 58 7.96 3.28 -14.01
N SER A 59 7.23 2.34 -14.63
CA SER A 59 5.83 2.54 -15.01
C SER A 59 4.90 2.66 -13.80
N ARG A 60 5.31 2.09 -12.66
CA ARG A 60 4.53 2.03 -11.41
C ARG A 60 5.16 2.84 -10.27
N GLN A 61 6.00 3.83 -10.60
CA GLN A 61 6.63 4.69 -9.58
C GLN A 61 5.61 5.40 -8.67
N TYR A 62 4.37 5.62 -9.15
CA TYR A 62 3.29 6.21 -8.37
C TYR A 62 2.73 5.31 -7.25
N VAL A 63 3.13 4.04 -7.20
CA VAL A 63 2.71 3.09 -6.15
C VAL A 63 3.74 3.15 -5.01
N LYS A 64 3.27 3.57 -3.83
CA LYS A 64 4.03 3.58 -2.59
C LYS A 64 3.58 2.44 -1.70
N LEU A 65 4.54 1.71 -1.16
CA LEU A 65 4.33 0.58 -0.26
C LEU A 65 4.77 0.98 1.15
N PHE A 66 4.03 0.49 2.14
CA PHE A 66 4.31 0.72 3.54
C PHE A 66 4.59 -0.61 4.21
N PHE A 67 5.77 -0.67 4.83
CA PHE A 67 6.25 -1.79 5.60
C PHE A 67 6.41 -1.37 7.06
N GLU A 68 6.24 -2.31 7.97
CA GLU A 68 6.45 -2.11 9.41
C GLU A 68 7.45 -3.16 9.90
N VAL A 69 8.45 -2.73 10.65
CA VAL A 69 9.45 -3.65 11.23
C VAL A 69 8.77 -4.50 12.30
N ASP A 70 8.84 -5.82 12.12
CA ASP A 70 8.25 -6.79 13.02
C ASP A 70 9.26 -7.26 14.07
N HIS A 71 10.42 -7.74 13.63
CA HIS A 71 11.49 -8.18 14.52
C HIS A 71 12.88 -7.92 13.91
N VAL A 72 13.89 -7.90 14.78
CA VAL A 72 15.29 -7.69 14.40
C VAL A 72 16.10 -8.93 14.75
N SER A 73 16.88 -9.45 13.80
CA SER A 73 17.82 -10.54 14.00
C SER A 73 19.23 -10.07 13.67
N GLY A 74 20.09 -9.98 14.69
CA GLY A 74 21.44 -9.43 14.52
C GLY A 74 21.40 -7.97 14.08
N GLU A 75 21.98 -7.69 12.90
CA GLU A 75 22.00 -6.35 12.29
C GLU A 75 20.92 -6.18 11.20
N THR A 76 20.02 -7.16 11.06
CA THR A 76 18.99 -7.19 10.02
C THR A 76 17.60 -7.07 10.63
N ALA A 77 16.79 -6.14 10.11
CA ALA A 77 15.41 -5.92 10.51
C ALA A 77 14.45 -6.51 9.47
N TYR A 78 13.58 -7.41 9.90
CA TYR A 78 12.54 -8.00 9.06
C TYR A 78 11.25 -7.20 9.15
N THR A 79 10.58 -7.04 8.03
CA THR A 79 9.36 -6.24 7.93
C THR A 79 8.15 -7.06 7.52
N VAL A 80 6.98 -6.52 7.83
CA VAL A 80 5.67 -7.02 7.42
C VAL A 80 4.97 -5.94 6.59
N PHE A 81 4.23 -6.36 5.56
CA PHE A 81 3.46 -5.46 4.73
C PHE A 81 2.27 -4.86 5.51
N THR A 82 2.24 -3.53 5.64
CA THR A 82 1.14 -2.81 6.31
C THR A 82 0.08 -2.33 5.32
N GLY A 83 0.49 -1.95 4.11
CA GLY A 83 -0.44 -1.41 3.11
C GLY A 83 0.24 -0.77 1.91
N HIS A 84 -0.57 -0.36 0.94
CA HIS A 84 -0.12 0.44 -0.21
C HIS A 84 -0.92 1.72 -0.33
N LYS A 85 -0.36 2.70 -1.02
CA LYS A 85 -1.05 3.92 -1.42
C LYS A 85 -0.53 4.41 -2.77
N VAL A 86 -1.43 4.91 -3.58
CA VAL A 86 -1.08 5.62 -4.80
C VAL A 86 -0.81 7.10 -4.52
N THR A 87 0.16 7.70 -5.21
CA THR A 87 0.50 9.11 -5.05
C THR A 87 -0.66 10.04 -5.40
N SER A 88 -0.76 11.16 -4.68
CA SER A 88 -1.88 12.10 -4.85
C SER A 88 -1.87 12.79 -6.22
N ASP A 89 -0.69 13.06 -6.78
CA ASP A 89 -0.50 13.61 -8.13
C ASP A 89 -1.09 12.68 -9.18
N TYR A 90 -0.81 11.38 -9.11
CA TYR A 90 -1.37 10.40 -10.02
C TYR A 90 -2.91 10.37 -9.95
N VAL A 91 -3.49 10.31 -8.74
CA VAL A 91 -4.95 10.34 -8.58
C VAL A 91 -5.56 11.62 -9.17
N ARG A 92 -4.95 12.77 -8.88
CA ARG A 92 -5.40 14.08 -9.41
C ARG A 92 -5.29 14.14 -10.95
N SER A 93 -4.27 13.53 -11.54
CA SER A 93 -4.07 13.53 -12.99
C SER A 93 -5.18 12.78 -13.77
N MET A 94 -5.76 11.76 -13.14
CA MET A 94 -6.80 10.94 -13.77
C MET A 94 -8.17 11.61 -13.78
N ILE A 95 -8.49 12.37 -12.72
CA ILE A 95 -9.78 13.02 -12.51
C ILE A 95 -9.84 14.29 -13.37
N ARG A 96 -10.83 14.38 -14.26
CA ARG A 96 -11.04 15.56 -15.11
C ARG A 96 -12.47 16.08 -14.99
N ARG A 97 -12.68 17.33 -15.38
CA ARG A 97 -14.04 17.90 -15.48
C ARG A 97 -14.84 17.12 -16.52
N GLY A 98 -16.13 16.93 -16.25
CA GLY A 98 -17.04 16.20 -17.15
C GLY A 98 -17.05 14.67 -16.97
N THR A 99 -16.22 14.11 -16.09
CA THR A 99 -16.26 12.70 -15.69
C THR A 99 -16.88 12.53 -14.30
N SER A 100 -17.24 11.29 -13.95
CA SER A 100 -17.66 10.90 -12.60
C SER A 100 -16.54 10.12 -11.91
N ARG A 101 -16.31 10.46 -10.64
CA ARG A 101 -15.41 9.75 -9.71
C ARG A 101 -16.27 8.82 -8.85
N ILE A 102 -16.00 7.52 -8.89
CA ILE A 102 -16.75 6.51 -8.12
C ILE A 102 -15.76 5.81 -7.19
N ASP A 103 -15.85 6.12 -5.91
CA ASP A 103 -15.06 5.48 -4.86
C ASP A 103 -15.85 4.35 -4.18
N THR A 104 -15.13 3.26 -3.89
CA THR A 104 -15.59 2.14 -3.07
C THR A 104 -14.55 1.88 -2.00
N ILE A 105 -14.96 1.93 -0.73
CA ILE A 105 -14.14 1.57 0.42
C ILE A 105 -14.84 0.37 1.07
N CYS A 106 -14.14 -0.74 1.20
CA CYS A 106 -14.68 -1.94 1.80
C CYS A 106 -13.64 -2.61 2.69
N ASP A 107 -14.11 -3.11 3.82
CA ASP A 107 -13.37 -4.06 4.64
C ASP A 107 -13.68 -5.46 4.11
N ALA A 108 -12.63 -6.25 3.92
CA ALA A 108 -12.74 -7.64 3.48
C ALA A 108 -11.89 -8.52 4.39
N THR A 109 -12.32 -9.76 4.57
CA THR A 109 -11.57 -10.76 5.35
C THR A 109 -10.95 -11.73 4.37
N THR A 110 -9.64 -11.92 4.45
CA THR A 110 -8.94 -12.88 3.60
C THR A 110 -9.19 -14.30 4.07
N LYS A 111 -8.85 -15.28 3.23
CA LYS A 111 -8.92 -16.71 3.59
C LYS A 111 -8.15 -17.04 4.87
N ASP A 112 -7.02 -16.36 5.11
CA ASP A 112 -6.18 -16.50 6.31
C ASP A 112 -6.76 -15.83 7.56
N GLY A 113 -7.97 -15.26 7.49
CA GLY A 113 -8.63 -14.56 8.60
C GLY A 113 -8.12 -13.13 8.86
N LYS A 114 -7.21 -12.61 8.01
CA LYS A 114 -6.73 -11.23 8.12
C LYS A 114 -7.76 -10.25 7.56
N LYS A 115 -7.96 -9.12 8.23
CA LYS A 115 -8.86 -8.05 7.76
C LYS A 115 -8.08 -7.03 6.95
N VAL A 116 -8.59 -6.66 5.79
CA VAL A 116 -7.97 -5.67 4.90
C VAL A 116 -9.01 -4.63 4.50
N ASN A 117 -8.67 -3.36 4.67
CA ASN A 117 -9.42 -2.25 4.11
C ASN A 117 -8.89 -1.94 2.70
N VAL A 118 -9.75 -2.02 1.70
CA VAL A 118 -9.41 -1.73 0.30
C VAL A 118 -10.23 -0.52 -0.17
N HIS A 119 -9.53 0.51 -0.66
CA HIS A 119 -10.11 1.66 -1.33
C HIS A 119 -9.80 1.57 -2.82
N MET A 120 -10.85 1.45 -3.63
CA MET A 120 -10.77 1.49 -5.08
C MET A 120 -11.44 2.74 -5.65
N LEU A 121 -10.96 3.12 -6.82
CA LEU A 121 -11.46 4.22 -7.59
C LEU A 121 -11.76 3.77 -9.02
N ALA A 122 -12.97 4.05 -9.48
CA ALA A 122 -13.35 3.98 -10.89
C ALA A 122 -13.64 5.38 -11.43
N ILE A 123 -13.13 5.67 -12.62
CA ILE A 123 -13.35 6.93 -13.33
C ILE A 123 -14.07 6.62 -14.63
N THR A 124 -15.20 7.30 -14.85
CA THR A 124 -16.01 7.13 -16.05
C THR A 124 -15.50 7.99 -17.22
N VAL A 125 -15.84 7.64 -18.45
CA VAL A 125 -15.48 8.45 -19.64
C VAL A 125 -16.26 9.77 -19.69
N LYS A 126 -17.53 9.75 -19.28
CA LYS A 126 -18.43 10.91 -19.18
C LYS A 126 -19.21 10.84 -17.86
N ARG A 127 -19.93 11.91 -17.51
CA ARG A 127 -20.77 11.96 -16.31
C ARG A 127 -21.82 10.84 -16.34
N ALA A 128 -21.72 9.92 -15.38
CA ALA A 128 -22.65 8.81 -15.23
C ALA A 128 -23.83 9.20 -14.32
N LYS A 129 -25.00 8.57 -14.54
CA LYS A 129 -26.18 8.76 -13.69
C LYS A 129 -25.95 8.19 -12.30
N ALA A 130 -26.66 8.71 -11.29
CA ALA A 130 -26.53 8.25 -9.90
C ALA A 130 -26.80 6.74 -9.74
N SER A 131 -27.79 6.20 -10.46
CA SER A 131 -28.11 4.76 -10.45
C SER A 131 -26.95 3.92 -10.99
N GLN A 132 -26.32 4.35 -12.08
CA GLN A 132 -25.15 3.68 -12.66
C GLN A 132 -23.95 3.73 -11.71
N GLN A 133 -23.71 4.88 -11.08
CA GLN A 133 -22.63 5.02 -10.10
C GLN A 133 -22.83 4.09 -8.89
N ARG A 134 -24.09 3.96 -8.42
CA ARG A 134 -24.44 3.04 -7.34
C ARG A 134 -24.18 1.58 -7.74
N LEU A 135 -24.65 1.17 -8.92
CA LEU A 135 -24.46 -0.19 -9.40
C LEU A 135 -22.97 -0.55 -9.54
N ILE A 136 -22.16 0.35 -10.12
CA ILE A 136 -20.71 0.16 -10.22
C ILE A 136 -20.07 0.03 -8.83
N ARG A 137 -20.52 0.82 -7.85
CA ARG A 137 -20.02 0.73 -6.47
C ARG A 137 -20.35 -0.62 -5.82
N GLU A 138 -21.56 -1.12 -6.02
CA GLU A 138 -22.00 -2.43 -5.53
C GLU A 138 -21.22 -3.57 -6.19
N THR A 139 -21.05 -3.54 -7.52
CA THR A 139 -20.22 -4.52 -8.26
C THR A 139 -18.78 -4.54 -7.76
N MET A 140 -18.16 -3.35 -7.62
CA MET A 140 -16.81 -3.24 -7.06
C MET A 140 -16.71 -3.84 -5.65
N LYS A 141 -17.69 -3.57 -4.80
CA LYS A 141 -17.72 -4.08 -3.43
C LYS A 141 -17.81 -5.61 -3.40
N ASN A 142 -18.72 -6.19 -4.18
CA ASN A 142 -18.91 -7.64 -4.23
C ASN A 142 -17.64 -8.35 -4.73
N MET A 143 -17.03 -7.84 -5.80
CA MET A 143 -15.79 -8.41 -6.33
C MET A 143 -14.62 -8.35 -5.33
N ILE A 144 -14.53 -7.29 -4.52
CA ILE A 144 -13.54 -7.20 -3.44
C ILE A 144 -13.77 -8.29 -2.39
N ILE A 145 -15.01 -8.45 -1.93
CA ILE A 145 -15.34 -9.42 -0.88
C ILE A 145 -15.12 -10.85 -1.39
N GLU A 146 -15.56 -11.17 -2.60
CA GLU A 146 -15.40 -12.49 -3.22
C GLU A 146 -13.92 -12.84 -3.41
N ASN A 147 -13.12 -11.95 -4.02
CA ASN A 147 -11.69 -12.22 -4.24
C ASN A 147 -10.90 -12.32 -2.92
N ALA A 148 -11.26 -11.51 -1.91
CA ALA A 148 -10.61 -11.59 -0.62
C ALA A 148 -10.92 -12.93 0.08
N ALA A 149 -12.17 -13.41 0.01
CA ALA A 149 -12.55 -14.68 0.63
C ALA A 149 -11.84 -15.89 -0.01
N GLU A 150 -11.53 -15.82 -1.30
CA GLU A 150 -10.87 -16.90 -2.03
C GLU A 150 -9.35 -16.94 -1.82
N LYS A 151 -8.71 -15.78 -1.63
CA LYS A 151 -7.24 -15.63 -1.68
C LYS A 151 -6.62 -15.38 -0.31
N ASN A 152 -5.37 -15.80 -0.20
CA ASN A 152 -4.53 -15.47 0.94
C ASN A 152 -4.11 -13.99 0.88
N LEU A 153 -3.66 -13.42 2.02
CA LEU A 153 -3.23 -12.01 2.06
C LEU A 153 -2.15 -11.72 1.01
N ASN A 154 -1.15 -12.59 0.94
CA ASN A 154 0.06 -12.40 0.14
C ASN A 154 -0.29 -12.42 -1.36
N GLU A 155 -1.19 -13.32 -1.76
CA GLU A 155 -1.71 -13.40 -3.12
C GLU A 155 -2.52 -12.16 -3.49
N LEU A 156 -3.41 -11.72 -2.59
CA LEU A 156 -4.22 -10.52 -2.77
C LEU A 156 -3.34 -9.27 -2.92
N VAL A 157 -2.30 -9.13 -2.10
CA VAL A 157 -1.35 -8.01 -2.17
C VAL A 157 -0.61 -8.02 -3.52
N LYS A 158 -0.11 -9.17 -3.97
CA LYS A 158 0.54 -9.30 -5.28
C LYS A 158 -0.40 -8.93 -6.44
N GLU A 159 -1.66 -9.32 -6.38
CA GLU A 159 -2.66 -8.96 -7.40
C GLU A 159 -3.02 -7.47 -7.41
N ILE A 160 -3.12 -6.86 -6.23
CA ILE A 160 -3.37 -5.43 -6.08
C ILE A 160 -2.20 -4.63 -6.65
N ILE A 161 -0.97 -4.97 -6.27
CA ILE A 161 0.25 -4.27 -6.71
C ILE A 161 0.50 -4.47 -8.21
N SER A 162 0.23 -5.67 -8.73
CA SER A 162 0.32 -5.95 -10.17
C SER A 162 -0.82 -5.34 -11.00
N GLY A 163 -1.88 -4.81 -10.36
CA GLY A 163 -3.00 -4.17 -11.04
C GLY A 163 -3.94 -5.13 -11.76
N LYS A 164 -3.71 -6.45 -11.66
CA LYS A 164 -4.60 -7.49 -12.20
C LYS A 164 -5.99 -7.36 -11.59
N PHE A 165 -6.04 -7.08 -10.28
CA PHE A 165 -7.29 -6.89 -9.56
C PHE A 165 -8.13 -5.74 -10.15
N ALA A 166 -7.50 -4.58 -10.38
CA ALA A 166 -8.15 -3.43 -11.00
C ALA A 166 -8.62 -3.71 -12.45
N SER A 167 -7.85 -4.48 -13.22
CA SER A 167 -8.22 -4.89 -14.58
C SER A 167 -9.46 -5.77 -14.61
N ASN A 168 -9.56 -6.74 -13.70
CA ASN A 168 -10.72 -7.64 -13.60
C ASN A 168 -12.00 -6.85 -13.32
N ILE A 169 -11.93 -5.92 -12.37
CA ILE A 169 -13.04 -5.03 -12.03
C ILE A 169 -13.41 -4.12 -13.20
N TYR A 170 -12.42 -3.63 -13.95
CA TYR A 170 -12.68 -2.82 -15.14
C TYR A 170 -13.51 -3.59 -16.18
N HIS A 171 -13.21 -4.87 -16.42
CA HIS A 171 -13.94 -5.68 -17.40
C HIS A 171 -15.40 -5.91 -16.99
N GLU A 172 -15.67 -6.15 -15.71
CA GLU A 172 -17.04 -6.30 -15.21
C GLU A 172 -17.81 -4.98 -15.18
N ALA A 173 -17.21 -3.93 -14.62
CA ALA A 173 -17.88 -2.65 -14.47
C ALA A 173 -18.09 -1.91 -15.81
N LYS A 174 -17.28 -2.20 -16.84
CA LYS A 174 -17.48 -1.68 -18.20
C LYS A 174 -18.81 -2.12 -18.83
N LYS A 175 -19.37 -3.28 -18.41
CA LYS A 175 -20.69 -3.75 -18.88
C LYS A 175 -21.83 -2.82 -18.46
N ILE A 176 -21.67 -2.09 -17.35
CA ILE A 176 -22.66 -1.14 -16.83
C ILE A 176 -22.52 0.22 -17.50
N TYR A 177 -21.30 0.74 -17.57
CA TYR A 177 -21.01 2.06 -18.14
C TYR A 177 -19.56 2.12 -18.63
N PRO A 178 -19.25 2.84 -19.72
CA PRO A 178 -17.88 3.01 -20.18
C PRO A 178 -17.00 3.70 -19.13
N LEU A 179 -16.00 2.95 -18.66
CA LEU A 179 -14.97 3.43 -17.74
C LEU A 179 -13.73 3.88 -18.51
N LYS A 180 -13.07 4.90 -17.98
CA LYS A 180 -11.77 5.36 -18.46
C LYS A 180 -10.64 4.60 -17.78
N LYS A 181 -10.73 4.44 -16.46
CA LYS A 181 -9.71 3.77 -15.64
C LYS A 181 -10.29 3.29 -14.32
N VAL A 182 -9.78 2.18 -13.83
CA VAL A 182 -10.01 1.65 -12.48
C VAL A 182 -8.64 1.45 -11.84
N GLU A 183 -8.50 1.83 -10.59
CA GLU A 183 -7.25 1.71 -9.84
C GLU A 183 -7.55 1.44 -8.36
N THR A 184 -6.68 0.67 -7.71
CA THR A 184 -6.67 0.56 -6.25
C THR A 184 -5.88 1.73 -5.68
N ILE A 185 -6.51 2.55 -4.84
CA ILE A 185 -5.92 3.78 -4.31
C ILE A 185 -5.14 3.51 -3.04
N LYS A 186 -5.69 2.65 -2.19
CA LYS A 186 -5.11 2.32 -0.89
C LYS A 186 -5.54 0.92 -0.49
N SER A 187 -4.62 0.15 0.07
CA SER A 187 -4.94 -1.00 0.91
C SER A 187 -4.29 -0.80 2.26
N LYS A 188 -4.97 -1.25 3.31
CA LYS A 188 -4.45 -1.24 4.67
C LYS A 188 -4.82 -2.56 5.33
N VAL A 189 -3.82 -3.26 5.85
CA VAL A 189 -4.06 -4.40 6.73
C VAL A 189 -4.56 -3.85 8.06
N LEU A 190 -5.71 -4.35 8.50
CA LEU A 190 -6.31 -4.03 9.79
C LEU A 190 -5.80 -5.08 10.78
N ASN A 191 -4.72 -4.72 11.50
CA ASN A 191 -4.25 -5.44 12.66
C ASN A 191 -5.23 -5.28 13.83
#